data_AF-A0A6J7MYK7-F1
#
_entry.id   AF-A0A6J7MYK7-F1
#
_cell.length_a   1.000
_cell.length_b   1.000
_cell.length_c   1.000
_cell.angle_alpha   90.00
_cell.angle_beta   90.00
_cell.angle_gamma   90.00
#
_symmetry.space_group_name_H-M   'P 1'
#
loop_
_entity.id
_entity.type
_entity.pdbx_description
1 polymer ?
#
loop_
_entity_poly.entity_id
_entity_poly.type
_entity_poly.pdbx_seq_one_letter_code
_entity_poly.pdbx_strand_id
1 'polypeptide(L)'
;MNGTLALVGGEEFTEACSFDAALLQGVQEVLLLPAALAYENPGEVIERAKAYFATFGVGVRVLDVYRRAEAMEPLPSELASAAQMLYLTGGSPMHLRSVLKDTPLLDGMIAAWQAGATIAAAGEAASVLCSHMVDSRGGAFTIGLDLINTMTVIPRYNQWSPEKWHRTVDLAQQGLAVVGIDEATALIRSPEGVWSVEGAGSVHVFRDGSRAEISLLSAHLTL
;
A
#
# COMPACT_ATOMS: atom_id res chain seq x y z
N MET A 1 -10.67 -6.92 15.73
CA MET A 1 -10.64 -5.46 15.49
C MET A 1 -9.75 -5.27 14.30
N ASN A 2 -10.15 -4.43 13.34
CA ASN A 2 -9.36 -4.23 12.13
C ASN A 2 -7.99 -3.67 12.50
N GLY A 3 -6.96 -4.08 11.76
CA GLY A 3 -5.58 -3.67 12.00
C GLY A 3 -5.24 -2.32 11.40
N THR A 4 -3.96 -1.99 11.49
CA THR A 4 -3.40 -0.76 10.90
C THR A 4 -3.27 -0.91 9.39
N LEU A 5 -3.58 0.14 8.63
CA LEU A 5 -3.28 0.25 7.21
C LEU A 5 -2.29 1.39 6.99
N ALA A 6 -1.16 1.14 6.35
CA ALA A 6 -0.18 2.15 5.97
C ALA A 6 -0.06 2.21 4.44
N LEU A 7 -0.35 3.39 3.88
CA LEU A 7 -0.18 3.69 2.46
C LEU A 7 1.09 4.53 2.31
N VAL A 8 2.15 3.94 1.76
CA VAL A 8 3.49 4.53 1.71
C VAL A 8 3.76 5.09 0.32
N GLY A 9 4.23 6.33 0.23
CA GLY A 9 4.44 7.02 -1.03
C GLY A 9 5.56 6.44 -1.90
N GLY A 10 6.50 5.70 -1.32
CA GLY A 10 7.67 5.12 -1.97
C GLY A 10 8.93 5.32 -1.13
N GLU A 11 10.10 4.96 -1.69
CA GLU A 11 11.38 4.94 -0.95
C GLU A 11 11.35 3.97 0.26
N GLU A 12 10.57 2.89 0.15
CA GLU A 12 10.47 1.89 1.21
C GLU A 12 11.82 1.22 1.51
N PHE A 13 12.00 0.82 2.77
CA PHE A 13 13.21 0.17 3.30
C PHE A 13 14.44 1.09 3.29
N THR A 14 14.22 2.38 3.56
CA THR A 14 15.27 3.39 3.76
C THR A 14 15.14 4.03 5.13
N GLU A 15 16.23 4.64 5.63
CA GLU A 15 16.23 5.33 6.93
C GLU A 15 15.22 6.48 7.02
N ALA A 16 14.81 7.04 5.87
CA ALA A 16 13.81 8.10 5.80
C ALA A 16 12.39 7.59 6.15
N CYS A 17 12.14 6.28 6.03
CA CYS A 17 10.87 5.64 6.38
C CYS A 17 10.77 5.27 7.88
N SER A 18 11.30 6.11 8.78
CA SER A 18 11.38 5.80 10.21
C SER A 18 10.03 5.53 10.91
N PHE A 19 8.91 5.91 10.27
CA PHE A 19 7.55 5.56 10.68
C PHE A 19 7.31 4.04 10.79
N ASP A 20 8.09 3.21 10.08
CA ASP A 20 7.98 1.75 10.20
C ASP A 20 8.27 1.27 11.63
N ALA A 21 9.06 2.01 12.42
CA ALA A 21 9.31 1.68 13.83
C ALA A 21 8.01 1.62 14.67
N ALA A 22 7.03 2.46 14.35
CA ALA A 22 5.72 2.45 15.00
C ALA A 22 4.85 1.29 14.48
N LEU A 23 4.91 1.00 13.17
CA LEU A 23 4.17 -0.10 12.54
C LEU A 23 4.65 -1.48 13.02
N LEU A 24 5.92 -1.59 13.42
CA LEU A 24 6.56 -2.83 13.86
C LEU A 24 6.36 -3.15 15.35
N GLN A 25 5.65 -2.32 16.13
CA GLN A 25 5.44 -2.58 17.56
C GLN A 25 4.71 -3.91 17.77
N GLY A 26 5.39 -4.87 18.42
CA GLY A 26 4.86 -6.22 18.67
C GLY A 26 4.95 -7.20 17.48
N VAL A 27 5.54 -6.77 16.36
CA VAL A 27 5.80 -7.60 15.18
C VAL A 27 7.15 -8.31 15.34
N GLN A 28 7.18 -9.63 15.18
CA GLN A 28 8.42 -10.41 15.20
C GLN A 28 8.94 -10.72 13.78
N GLU A 29 8.03 -10.84 12.83
CA GLU A 29 8.32 -11.16 11.44
C GLU A 29 7.35 -10.40 10.51
N VAL A 30 7.90 -9.77 9.48
CA VAL A 30 7.15 -9.14 8.38
C VAL A 30 7.02 -10.14 7.25
N LEU A 31 5.79 -10.38 6.78
CA LEU A 31 5.54 -11.13 5.55
C LEU A 31 5.63 -10.17 4.35
N LEU A 32 6.72 -10.25 3.60
CA LEU A 32 6.99 -9.39 2.45
C LEU A 32 6.42 -10.01 1.17
N LEU A 33 5.55 -9.29 0.46
CA LEU A 33 5.01 -9.68 -0.83
C LEU A 33 5.65 -8.83 -1.96
N PRO A 34 6.64 -9.37 -2.69
CA PRO A 34 7.35 -8.67 -3.76
C PRO A 34 6.68 -8.82 -5.14
N ALA A 35 5.41 -9.24 -5.20
CA ALA A 35 4.75 -9.60 -6.46
C ALA A 35 4.82 -8.51 -7.54
N ALA A 36 4.77 -7.23 -7.16
CA ALA A 36 4.87 -6.12 -8.10
C ALA A 36 6.22 -6.07 -8.86
N LEU A 37 7.27 -6.70 -8.32
CA LEU A 37 8.64 -6.72 -8.86
C LEU A 37 8.91 -7.94 -9.76
N ALA A 38 7.88 -8.68 -10.20
CA ALA A 38 8.04 -9.91 -11.00
C ALA A 38 8.84 -9.74 -12.31
N TYR A 39 8.93 -8.52 -12.84
CA TYR A 39 9.68 -8.19 -14.05
C TYR A 39 10.98 -7.43 -13.77
N GLU A 40 11.28 -7.21 -12.50
CA GLU A 40 12.48 -6.54 -12.02
C GLU A 40 13.42 -7.58 -11.40
N ASN A 41 14.53 -7.13 -10.80
CA ASN A 41 15.38 -7.99 -9.98
C ASN A 41 14.93 -7.89 -8.51
N PRO A 42 13.94 -8.67 -8.05
CA PRO A 42 13.39 -8.53 -6.70
C PRO A 42 14.43 -8.82 -5.60
N GLY A 43 15.51 -9.53 -5.93
CA GLY A 43 16.55 -9.91 -4.97
C GLY A 43 17.17 -8.72 -4.25
N GLU A 44 17.49 -7.64 -4.96
CA GLU A 44 18.08 -6.43 -4.34
C GLU A 44 17.12 -5.76 -3.36
N VAL A 45 15.84 -5.66 -3.72
CA VAL A 45 14.81 -5.08 -2.86
C VAL A 45 14.53 -5.97 -1.64
N ILE A 46 14.50 -7.29 -1.83
CA ILE A 46 14.32 -8.26 -0.75
C ILE A 46 15.49 -8.18 0.25
N GLU A 47 16.73 -8.15 -0.23
CA GLU A 47 17.90 -8.04 0.65
C GLU A 47 17.94 -6.68 1.36
N ARG A 48 17.54 -5.60 0.68
CA ARG A 48 17.37 -4.29 1.32
C ARG A 48 16.30 -4.33 2.41
N ALA A 49 15.14 -4.94 2.16
CA ALA A 49 14.09 -5.10 3.15
C ALA A 49 14.57 -5.89 4.38
N LYS A 50 15.25 -7.01 4.17
CA LYS A 50 15.84 -7.81 5.25
C LYS A 50 16.83 -7.00 6.09
N ALA A 51 17.75 -6.29 5.44
CA ALA A 51 18.74 -5.47 6.13
C ALA A 51 18.07 -4.35 6.92
N TYR A 52 17.07 -3.68 6.33
CA TYR A 52 16.31 -2.61 6.96
C TYR A 52 15.55 -3.09 8.20
N PHE A 53 14.71 -4.13 8.08
CA PHE A 53 13.93 -4.64 9.21
C PHE A 53 14.79 -5.26 10.31
N ALA A 54 15.95 -5.83 9.97
CA ALA A 54 16.92 -6.30 10.95
C ALA A 54 17.43 -5.19 11.86
N THR A 55 17.46 -3.91 11.42
CA THR A 55 17.83 -2.78 12.28
C THR A 55 16.83 -2.54 13.42
N PHE A 56 15.58 -3.01 13.27
CA PHE A 56 14.55 -3.00 14.31
C PHE A 56 14.45 -4.33 15.07
N GLY A 57 15.31 -5.31 14.77
CA GLY A 57 15.26 -6.65 15.35
C GLY A 57 14.10 -7.51 14.83
N VAL A 58 13.52 -7.16 13.68
CA VAL A 58 12.38 -7.86 13.07
C VAL A 58 12.83 -8.70 11.88
N GLY A 59 12.38 -9.95 11.82
CA GLY A 59 12.65 -10.85 10.70
C GLY A 59 11.81 -10.53 9.46
N VAL A 60 12.25 -11.01 8.30
CA VAL A 60 11.46 -10.91 7.06
C VAL A 60 11.27 -12.31 6.47
N ARG A 61 10.01 -12.69 6.30
CA ARG A 61 9.63 -13.85 5.51
C ARG A 61 9.15 -13.38 4.15
N VAL A 62 9.85 -13.82 3.11
CA VAL A 62 9.44 -13.53 1.74
C VAL A 62 8.32 -14.48 1.34
N LEU A 63 7.20 -13.91 0.89
CA LEU A 63 6.12 -14.65 0.26
C LEU A 63 6.38 -14.70 -1.25
N ASP A 64 7.02 -15.77 -1.71
CA ASP A 64 7.54 -15.93 -3.08
C ASP A 64 6.41 -16.19 -4.09
N VAL A 65 5.59 -15.16 -4.32
CA VAL A 65 4.43 -15.16 -5.20
C VAL A 65 4.61 -14.06 -6.24
N TYR A 66 4.83 -14.44 -7.50
CA TYR A 66 4.98 -13.54 -8.65
C TYR A 66 3.97 -13.83 -9.76
N ARG A 67 3.16 -14.89 -9.62
CA ARG A 67 2.17 -15.27 -10.62
C ARG A 67 0.85 -15.59 -9.94
N ARG A 68 -0.23 -15.33 -10.66
CA ARG A 68 -1.58 -15.67 -10.21
C ARG A 68 -1.70 -17.13 -9.79
N ALA A 69 -1.08 -18.06 -10.50
CA ALA A 69 -1.12 -19.48 -10.17
C ALA A 69 -0.60 -19.76 -8.75
N GLU A 70 0.46 -19.07 -8.32
CA GLU A 70 1.02 -19.20 -6.98
C GLU A 70 0.08 -18.57 -5.93
N ALA A 71 -0.54 -17.43 -6.24
CA ALA A 71 -1.54 -16.79 -5.38
C ALA A 71 -2.84 -17.62 -5.20
N MET A 72 -3.10 -18.58 -6.10
CA MET A 72 -4.22 -19.51 -6.02
C MET A 72 -3.95 -20.71 -5.12
N GLU A 73 -2.70 -20.97 -4.76
CA GLU A 73 -2.33 -22.08 -3.88
C GLU A 73 -2.78 -21.78 -2.43
N PRO A 74 -3.16 -22.81 -1.65
CA PRO A 74 -3.60 -22.62 -0.26
C PRO A 74 -2.52 -22.02 0.65
N LEU A 75 -1.27 -22.45 0.49
CA LEU A 75 -0.19 -22.11 1.40
C LEU A 75 0.07 -20.59 1.50
N PRO A 76 0.18 -19.81 0.40
CA PRO A 76 0.32 -18.36 0.52
C PRO A 76 -0.82 -17.68 1.28
N SER A 77 -2.06 -18.12 1.10
CA SER A 77 -3.21 -17.62 1.85
C SER A 77 -3.10 -17.92 3.34
N GLU A 78 -2.70 -19.14 3.70
CA GLU A 78 -2.51 -19.55 5.10
C GLU A 78 -1.43 -18.68 5.77
N LEU A 79 -0.31 -18.47 5.08
CA LEU A 79 0.77 -17.61 5.57
C LEU A 79 0.34 -16.16 5.73
N ALA A 80 -0.39 -15.61 4.75
CA ALA A 80 -0.94 -14.26 4.82
C ALA A 80 -1.89 -14.11 6.01
N SER A 81 -2.83 -15.05 6.20
CA SER A 81 -3.82 -15.01 7.27
C SER A 81 -3.24 -15.07 8.68
N ALA A 82 -2.05 -15.66 8.84
CA ALA A 82 -1.35 -15.79 10.11
C ALA A 82 -0.34 -14.67 10.40
N ALA A 83 -0.11 -13.76 9.45
CA ALA A 83 0.90 -12.73 9.58
C ALA A 83 0.50 -11.64 10.59
N GLN A 84 1.47 -11.17 11.37
CA GLN A 84 1.29 -9.98 12.23
C GLN A 84 1.38 -8.68 11.41
N MET A 85 2.19 -8.71 10.35
CA MET A 85 2.35 -7.61 9.41
C MET A 85 2.61 -8.13 8.01
N LEU A 86 1.93 -7.55 7.03
CA LEU A 86 2.20 -7.76 5.61
C LEU A 86 2.73 -6.47 5.01
N TYR A 87 3.77 -6.57 4.17
CA TYR A 87 4.34 -5.43 3.45
C TYR A 87 4.35 -5.73 1.95
N LEU A 88 3.65 -4.92 1.17
CA LEU A 88 3.60 -5.01 -0.28
C LEU A 88 4.53 -3.97 -0.89
N THR A 89 5.46 -4.42 -1.74
CA THR A 89 6.40 -3.51 -2.42
C THR A 89 5.77 -2.84 -3.63
N GLY A 90 6.31 -1.67 -4.00
CA GLY A 90 6.03 -1.03 -5.28
C GLY A 90 6.59 -1.82 -6.47
N GLY A 91 6.28 -1.37 -7.69
CA GLY A 91 6.65 -2.03 -8.94
C GLY A 91 5.55 -1.90 -9.98
N SER A 92 5.20 -2.99 -10.68
CA SER A 92 4.12 -3.02 -11.66
C SER A 92 2.72 -3.13 -11.02
N PRO A 93 1.88 -2.07 -11.01
CA PRO A 93 0.54 -2.10 -10.41
C PRO A 93 -0.39 -3.09 -11.12
N MET A 94 -0.36 -3.09 -12.45
CA MET A 94 -1.19 -3.97 -13.27
C MET A 94 -0.88 -5.44 -12.99
N HIS A 95 0.39 -5.76 -12.80
CA HIS A 95 0.83 -7.11 -12.51
C HIS A 95 0.40 -7.54 -11.11
N LEU A 96 0.73 -6.74 -10.07
CA LEU A 96 0.31 -7.00 -8.69
C LEU A 96 -1.20 -7.25 -8.59
N ARG A 97 -2.00 -6.38 -9.22
CA ARG A 97 -3.45 -6.56 -9.28
C ARG A 97 -3.84 -7.90 -9.91
N SER A 98 -3.24 -8.27 -11.05
CA SER A 98 -3.58 -9.52 -11.75
C SER A 98 -3.21 -10.78 -10.96
N VAL A 99 -2.16 -10.70 -10.14
CA VAL A 99 -1.74 -11.74 -9.21
C VAL A 99 -2.77 -11.88 -8.08
N LEU A 100 -3.20 -10.77 -7.46
CA LEU A 100 -4.02 -10.78 -6.24
C LEU A 100 -5.53 -10.91 -6.47
N LYS A 101 -6.08 -10.28 -7.51
CA LYS A 101 -7.54 -10.14 -7.68
C LYS A 101 -8.25 -11.50 -7.65
N ASP A 102 -9.30 -11.66 -6.85
CA ASP A 102 -10.07 -12.92 -6.77
C ASP A 102 -9.18 -14.15 -6.52
N THR A 103 -8.24 -14.05 -5.56
CA THR A 103 -7.37 -15.17 -5.16
C THR A 103 -7.46 -15.42 -3.66
N PRO A 104 -7.27 -16.68 -3.20
CA PRO A 104 -7.14 -17.00 -1.79
C PRO A 104 -6.09 -16.15 -1.08
N LEU A 105 -4.97 -15.82 -1.73
CA LEU A 105 -3.97 -14.93 -1.12
C LEU A 105 -4.56 -13.58 -0.71
N LEU A 106 -5.36 -12.94 -1.57
CA LEU A 106 -6.02 -11.67 -1.23
C LEU A 106 -7.00 -11.86 -0.06
N ASP A 107 -7.77 -12.95 -0.06
CA ASP A 107 -8.68 -13.28 1.04
C ASP A 107 -7.91 -13.46 2.37
N GLY A 108 -6.75 -14.12 2.33
CA GLY A 108 -5.87 -14.30 3.48
C GLY A 108 -5.29 -12.98 4.01
N MET A 109 -4.90 -12.06 3.12
CA MET A 109 -4.45 -10.72 3.50
C MET A 109 -5.57 -9.94 4.21
N ILE A 110 -6.79 -9.97 3.65
CA ILE A 110 -7.97 -9.30 4.22
C ILE A 110 -8.28 -9.91 5.60
N ALA A 111 -8.28 -11.24 5.72
CA ALA A 111 -8.52 -11.93 6.98
C ALA A 111 -7.51 -11.55 8.06
N ALA A 112 -6.21 -11.43 7.71
CA ALA A 112 -5.18 -10.98 8.63
C ALA A 112 -5.46 -9.57 9.15
N TRP A 113 -5.80 -8.63 8.26
CA TRP A 113 -6.13 -7.26 8.65
C TRP A 113 -7.37 -7.19 9.53
N GLN A 114 -8.44 -7.91 9.21
CA GLN A 114 -9.64 -8.00 10.05
C GLN A 114 -9.34 -8.60 11.44
N ALA A 115 -8.33 -9.48 11.52
CA ALA A 115 -7.82 -10.05 12.76
C ALA A 115 -6.85 -9.13 13.54
N GLY A 116 -6.49 -7.97 12.99
CA GLY A 116 -5.67 -6.95 13.66
C GLY A 116 -4.25 -6.80 13.11
N ALA A 117 -3.90 -7.51 12.04
CA ALA A 117 -2.57 -7.39 11.43
C ALA A 117 -2.38 -6.02 10.74
N THR A 118 -1.13 -5.55 10.71
CA THR A 118 -0.76 -4.36 9.95
C THR A 118 -0.60 -4.72 8.47
N ILE A 119 -1.22 -3.95 7.57
CA ILE A 119 -0.92 -3.99 6.13
C ILE A 119 -0.22 -2.69 5.74
N ALA A 120 1.00 -2.79 5.23
CA ALA A 120 1.71 -1.69 4.58
C ALA A 120 1.78 -1.95 3.07
N ALA A 121 1.48 -0.94 2.27
CA ALA A 121 1.58 -1.00 0.81
C ALA A 121 2.34 0.21 0.30
N ALA A 122 3.48 -0.03 -0.36
CA ALA A 122 4.35 1.03 -0.83
C ALA A 122 4.22 1.29 -2.34
N GLY A 123 4.41 2.55 -2.70
CA GLY A 123 4.39 2.99 -4.08
C GLY A 123 3.08 2.62 -4.78
N GLU A 124 3.19 2.01 -5.95
CA GLU A 124 2.04 1.56 -6.74
C GLU A 124 1.16 0.55 -6.03
N ALA A 125 1.67 -0.23 -5.07
CA ALA A 125 0.84 -1.15 -4.31
C ALA A 125 -0.25 -0.42 -3.53
N ALA A 126 0.04 0.78 -2.99
CA ALA A 126 -0.96 1.60 -2.31
C ALA A 126 -2.12 1.99 -3.24
N SER A 127 -1.81 2.32 -4.49
CA SER A 127 -2.82 2.64 -5.52
C SER A 127 -3.64 1.41 -5.89
N VAL A 128 -3.01 0.22 -5.95
CA VAL A 128 -3.68 -1.05 -6.31
C VAL A 128 -4.77 -1.46 -5.32
N LEU A 129 -4.63 -1.13 -4.02
CA LEU A 129 -5.66 -1.45 -3.02
C LEU A 129 -6.97 -0.67 -3.24
N CYS A 130 -6.92 0.47 -3.95
CA CYS A 130 -8.09 1.30 -4.21
C CYS A 130 -8.99 0.69 -5.29
N SER A 131 -10.27 1.09 -5.37
CA SER A 131 -11.14 0.73 -6.50
C SER A 131 -10.66 1.39 -7.80
N HIS A 132 -10.23 2.64 -7.67
CA HIS A 132 -9.63 3.43 -8.73
C HIS A 132 -8.14 3.53 -8.45
N MET A 133 -7.31 2.88 -9.26
CA MET A 133 -5.85 3.06 -9.22
C MET A 133 -5.44 4.02 -10.34
N VAL A 134 -4.27 4.66 -10.21
CA VAL A 134 -3.84 5.69 -11.14
C VAL A 134 -2.74 5.17 -12.08
N ASP A 135 -2.92 5.35 -13.38
CA ASP A 135 -1.87 5.09 -14.36
C ASP A 135 -0.76 6.14 -14.22
N SER A 136 0.39 5.73 -13.72
CA SER A 136 1.54 6.60 -13.49
C SER A 136 2.15 7.17 -14.77
N ARG A 137 1.70 6.80 -15.97
CA ARG A 137 2.17 7.41 -17.23
C ARG A 137 1.40 8.70 -17.56
N GLY A 138 0.14 8.80 -17.14
CA GLY A 138 -0.75 9.85 -17.63
C GLY A 138 -1.81 10.34 -16.65
N GLY A 139 -1.83 9.87 -15.40
CA GLY A 139 -2.78 10.33 -14.38
C GLY A 139 -4.25 9.95 -14.67
N ALA A 140 -4.46 8.96 -15.54
CA ALA A 140 -5.80 8.44 -15.81
C ALA A 140 -6.15 7.32 -14.81
N PHE A 141 -7.45 7.16 -14.53
CA PHE A 141 -7.91 6.05 -13.72
C PHE A 141 -7.91 4.73 -14.47
N THR A 142 -7.63 3.68 -13.71
CA THR A 142 -7.79 2.28 -14.06
C THR A 142 -8.33 1.54 -12.82
N ILE A 143 -8.57 0.25 -12.93
CA ILE A 143 -9.30 -0.55 -11.93
C ILE A 143 -8.30 -1.18 -10.97
N GLY A 144 -8.44 -0.97 -9.67
CA GLY A 144 -7.63 -1.66 -8.65
C GLY A 144 -8.31 -2.91 -8.08
N LEU A 145 -8.18 -3.13 -6.77
CA LEU A 145 -8.68 -4.30 -6.03
C LEU A 145 -9.98 -4.05 -5.25
N ASP A 146 -10.50 -2.82 -5.25
CA ASP A 146 -11.78 -2.47 -4.62
C ASP A 146 -11.82 -2.61 -3.08
N LEU A 147 -10.66 -2.62 -2.43
CA LEU A 147 -10.56 -2.68 -0.96
C LEU A 147 -10.78 -1.31 -0.30
N ILE A 148 -10.43 -0.25 -1.03
CA ILE A 148 -10.61 1.15 -0.62
C ILE A 148 -11.39 1.87 -1.73
N ASN A 149 -12.68 2.12 -1.51
CA ASN A 149 -13.55 2.75 -2.52
C ASN A 149 -13.81 4.24 -2.29
N THR A 150 -13.32 4.79 -1.19
CA THR A 150 -13.52 6.20 -0.81
C THR A 150 -12.40 7.13 -1.27
N MET A 151 -11.28 6.58 -1.73
CA MET A 151 -10.14 7.35 -2.22
C MET A 151 -9.36 6.61 -3.32
N THR A 152 -8.48 7.35 -3.97
CA THR A 152 -7.41 6.87 -4.84
C THR A 152 -6.08 7.40 -4.31
N VAL A 153 -5.00 6.64 -4.53
CA VAL A 153 -3.64 7.04 -4.13
C VAL A 153 -2.77 7.34 -5.34
N ILE A 154 -2.05 8.46 -5.29
CA ILE A 154 -0.95 8.83 -6.17
C ILE A 154 0.35 8.69 -5.34
N PRO A 155 1.12 7.61 -5.51
CA PRO A 155 2.42 7.47 -4.87
C PRO A 155 3.47 8.35 -5.55
N ARG A 156 4.58 8.59 -4.84
CA ARG A 156 5.70 9.43 -5.27
C ARG A 156 5.22 10.78 -5.80
N TYR A 157 4.27 11.38 -5.09
CA TYR A 157 3.55 12.58 -5.56
C TYR A 157 4.51 13.75 -5.83
N ASN A 158 5.55 13.91 -5.01
CA ASN A 158 6.67 14.82 -5.21
C ASN A 158 7.43 14.68 -6.55
N GLN A 159 7.27 13.56 -7.28
CA GLN A 159 7.85 13.35 -8.61
C GLN A 159 6.87 13.67 -9.75
N TRP A 160 5.60 13.94 -9.46
CA TRP A 160 4.59 14.21 -10.48
C TRP A 160 4.61 15.68 -10.89
N SER A 161 4.52 15.94 -12.20
CA SER A 161 4.30 17.30 -12.68
C SER A 161 2.91 17.80 -12.27
N PRO A 162 2.72 19.13 -12.13
CA PRO A 162 1.41 19.72 -11.89
C PRO A 162 0.33 19.19 -12.83
N GLU A 163 0.59 19.17 -14.14
CA GLU A 163 -0.39 18.77 -15.15
C GLU A 163 -0.89 17.34 -14.95
N LYS A 164 0.02 16.45 -14.51
CA LYS A 164 -0.27 15.02 -14.37
C LYS A 164 -1.18 14.73 -13.18
N TRP A 165 -0.93 15.35 -12.03
CA TRP A 165 -1.81 15.15 -10.87
C TRP A 165 -3.11 15.95 -10.99
N HIS A 166 -3.10 17.15 -11.58
CA HIS A 166 -4.33 17.92 -11.85
C HIS A 166 -5.29 17.09 -12.72
N ARG A 167 -4.78 16.43 -13.76
CA ARG A 167 -5.59 15.52 -14.58
C ARG A 167 -6.26 14.41 -13.77
N THR A 168 -5.57 13.86 -12.76
CA THR A 168 -6.16 12.83 -11.89
C THR A 168 -7.30 13.41 -11.04
N VAL A 169 -7.09 14.62 -10.50
CA VAL A 169 -8.10 15.35 -9.72
C VAL A 169 -9.32 15.70 -10.59
N ASP A 170 -9.12 16.17 -11.82
CA ASP A 170 -10.19 16.54 -12.74
C ASP A 170 -11.03 15.33 -13.20
N LEU A 171 -10.41 14.15 -13.31
CA LEU A 171 -11.10 12.92 -13.69
C LEU A 171 -11.85 12.26 -12.52
N ALA A 172 -11.61 12.70 -11.27
CA ALA A 172 -12.19 12.06 -10.10
C ALA A 172 -13.69 12.28 -10.06
N GLN A 173 -14.46 11.21 -9.83
CA GLN A 173 -15.89 11.32 -9.60
C GLN A 173 -16.20 12.09 -8.32
N GLN A 174 -17.39 12.69 -8.24
CA GLN A 174 -17.81 13.41 -7.05
C GLN A 174 -17.70 12.55 -5.79
N GLY A 175 -17.13 13.13 -4.74
CA GLY A 175 -16.92 12.48 -3.44
C GLY A 175 -15.70 11.57 -3.34
N LEU A 176 -15.04 11.20 -4.45
CA LEU A 176 -13.80 10.43 -4.41
C LEU A 176 -12.63 11.33 -3.99
N ALA A 177 -11.94 10.98 -2.91
CA ALA A 177 -10.73 11.69 -2.52
C ALA A 177 -9.53 11.25 -3.38
N VAL A 178 -8.76 12.21 -3.91
CA VAL A 178 -7.47 11.96 -4.54
C VAL A 178 -6.37 12.29 -3.54
N VAL A 179 -5.57 11.28 -3.18
CA VAL A 179 -4.55 11.38 -2.15
C VAL A 179 -3.16 11.24 -2.77
N GLY A 180 -2.42 12.34 -2.86
CA GLY A 180 -1.00 12.33 -3.18
C GLY A 180 -0.17 12.04 -1.94
N ILE A 181 0.77 11.10 -2.03
CA ILE A 181 1.69 10.77 -0.94
C ILE A 181 3.12 10.93 -1.47
N ASP A 182 3.88 11.82 -0.85
CA ASP A 182 5.29 12.01 -1.17
C ASP A 182 6.13 10.78 -0.79
N GLU A 183 7.28 10.62 -1.42
CA GLU A 183 8.26 9.61 -1.02
C GLU A 183 8.67 9.73 0.45
N ALA A 184 9.05 8.60 1.04
CA ALA A 184 9.40 8.49 2.46
C ALA A 184 8.32 9.08 3.40
N THR A 185 7.05 8.97 3.00
CA THR A 185 5.88 9.45 3.75
C THR A 185 4.80 8.37 3.75
N ALA A 186 4.09 8.22 4.87
CA ALA A 186 3.01 7.28 5.03
C ALA A 186 1.72 8.00 5.45
N LEU A 187 0.61 7.65 4.79
CA LEU A 187 -0.73 7.89 5.30
C LEU A 187 -1.18 6.63 6.06
N ILE A 188 -1.35 6.75 7.37
CA ILE A 188 -1.60 5.63 8.28
C ILE A 188 -3.02 5.72 8.83
N ARG A 189 -3.77 4.62 8.75
CA ARG A 189 -5.06 4.45 9.43
C ARG A 189 -4.88 3.53 10.62
N SER A 190 -5.16 4.04 11.82
CA SER A 190 -5.12 3.23 13.05
C SER A 190 -6.27 2.22 13.11
N PRO A 191 -6.21 1.21 14.00
CA PRO A 191 -7.31 0.29 14.28
C PRO A 191 -8.63 1.00 14.62
N GLU A 192 -8.56 2.15 15.28
CA GLU A 192 -9.70 3.01 15.65
C GLU A 192 -10.28 3.79 14.46
N GLY A 193 -9.65 3.71 13.28
CA GLY A 193 -10.07 4.39 12.07
C GLY A 193 -9.66 5.85 11.97
N VAL A 194 -8.63 6.25 12.73
CA VAL A 194 -8.06 7.60 12.66
C VAL A 194 -6.93 7.63 11.63
N TRP A 195 -6.95 8.63 10.76
CA TRP A 195 -5.89 8.88 9.78
C TRP A 195 -4.81 9.81 10.35
N SER A 196 -3.54 9.47 10.17
CA SER A 196 -2.38 10.27 10.50
C SER A 196 -1.34 10.25 9.37
N VAL A 197 -0.42 11.21 9.40
CA VAL A 197 0.68 11.32 8.44
C VAL A 197 1.99 11.24 9.19
N GLU A 198 2.90 10.41 8.70
CA GLU A 198 4.26 10.29 9.23
C GLU A 198 5.28 10.23 8.10
N GLY A 199 6.52 10.62 8.37
CA GLY A 199 7.63 10.61 7.40
C GLY A 199 8.14 12.00 7.04
N ALA A 200 8.98 12.05 6.00
CA ALA A 200 9.78 13.22 5.66
C ALA A 200 9.06 14.24 4.75
N GLY A 201 8.04 13.80 4.01
CA GLY A 201 7.28 14.61 3.05
C GLY A 201 5.87 14.96 3.54
N SER A 202 4.93 15.08 2.60
CA SER A 202 3.56 15.47 2.87
C SER A 202 2.53 14.53 2.24
N VAL A 203 1.31 14.58 2.78
CA VAL A 203 0.11 14.00 2.15
C VAL A 203 -0.77 15.13 1.64
N HIS A 204 -1.20 15.02 0.40
CA HIS A 204 -2.00 16.00 -0.31
C HIS A 204 -3.37 15.42 -0.62
N VAL A 205 -4.42 15.96 -0.01
CA VAL A 205 -5.79 15.49 -0.24
C VAL A 205 -6.53 16.49 -1.13
N PHE A 206 -7.16 15.97 -2.17
CA PHE A 206 -8.07 16.70 -3.03
C PHE A 206 -9.43 16.00 -3.05
N ARG A 207 -10.50 16.78 -3.06
CA ARG A 207 -11.87 16.28 -3.16
C ARG A 207 -12.69 17.30 -3.95
N ASP A 208 -13.49 16.80 -4.90
CA ASP A 208 -14.35 17.64 -5.73
C ASP A 208 -13.59 18.82 -6.39
N GLY A 209 -12.38 18.55 -6.88
CA GLY A 209 -11.53 19.52 -7.56
C GLY A 209 -10.72 20.48 -6.67
N SER A 210 -10.87 20.40 -5.34
CA SER A 210 -10.26 21.36 -4.40
C SER A 210 -9.42 20.67 -3.33
N ARG A 211 -8.47 21.40 -2.73
CA ARG A 211 -7.72 20.90 -1.55
C ARG A 211 -8.67 20.61 -0.39
N ALA A 212 -8.38 19.54 0.33
CA ALA A 212 -9.14 19.06 1.47
C ALA A 212 -8.20 18.70 2.62
N GLU A 213 -8.76 18.66 3.83
CA GLU A 213 -8.05 18.19 5.03
C GLU A 213 -8.10 16.66 5.11
N ILE A 214 -7.07 16.05 5.69
CA ILE A 214 -6.99 14.59 5.90
C ILE A 214 -8.13 14.06 6.78
N SER A 215 -8.67 14.90 7.68
CA SER A 215 -9.83 14.56 8.52
C SER A 215 -11.12 14.30 7.73
N LEU A 216 -11.15 14.64 6.44
CA LEU A 216 -12.27 14.37 5.53
C LEU A 216 -12.19 13.01 4.85
N LEU A 217 -11.10 12.25 5.04
CA LEU A 217 -10.99 10.88 4.56
C LEU A 217 -11.93 9.97 5.37
N SER A 218 -12.60 9.05 4.66
CA SER A 218 -13.49 8.09 5.30
C SER A 218 -12.73 7.18 6.27
N ALA A 219 -13.28 7.00 7.47
CA ALA A 219 -12.80 5.98 8.40
C ALA A 219 -13.24 4.57 7.97
N HIS A 220 -14.32 4.43 7.19
CA HIS A 220 -14.79 3.14 6.70
C HIS A 220 -14.01 2.72 5.45
N LEU A 221 -13.48 1.49 5.49
CA LEU A 221 -12.85 0.79 4.36
C LEU A 221 -13.73 -0.42 3.97
N THR A 222 -13.55 -0.93 2.75
CA THR A 222 -14.27 -2.12 2.23
C THR A 222 -13.53 -3.43 2.55
N LEU A 223 -12.34 -3.33 3.15
CA LEU A 223 -11.56 -4.45 3.71
C LEU A 223 -12.35 -5.24 4.76
#